data_AF-A0A976DLL3-F1
#
_entry.id   AF-A0A976DLL3-F1
#
_cell.length_a   1.000
_cell.length_b   1.000
_cell.length_c   1.000
_cell.angle_alpha   90.00
_cell.angle_beta   90.00
_cell.angle_gamma   90.00
#
_symmetry.space_group_name_H-M   'P 1'
#
loop_
_entity.id
_entity.type
_entity.pdbx_description
1 polymer ?
#
loop_
_entity_poly.entity_id
_entity_poly.type
_entity_poly.pdbx_seq_one_letter_code
_entity_poly.pdbx_strand_id
1 'polypeptide(L)' 'MTKGWTKAAWRAKPRVQMPDYPDAAALTAVEAQLAKYPPLVFAGEARRLKK' A
#
# COMPACT_ATOMS: atom_id res chain seq x y z
N MET A 1 5.53 -1.12 24.57
CA MET A 1 4.59 -1.63 23.54
C MET A 1 5.22 -1.37 22.17
N THR A 2 5.62 -2.41 21.45
CA THR A 2 6.14 -2.28 20.08
C THR A 2 5.06 -1.59 19.24
N LYS A 3 5.36 -0.39 18.72
CA LYS A 3 4.50 0.28 17.74
C LYS A 3 4.53 -0.59 16.49
N GLY A 4 3.60 -1.53 16.38
CA GLY A 4 3.56 -2.53 15.32
C GLY A 4 3.45 -1.86 13.96
N TRP A 5 4.21 -2.35 12.98
CA TRP A 5 4.08 -1.89 11.61
C TRP A 5 2.68 -2.23 11.08
N THR A 6 2.05 -1.28 10.40
CA THR A 6 0.81 -1.49 9.66
C THR A 6 0.95 -0.94 8.24
N LYS A 7 0.20 -1.51 7.29
CA LYS A 7 0.20 -1.06 5.89
C LYS A 7 -0.11 0.43 5.73
N ALA A 8 -0.85 1.04 6.66
CA ALA A 8 -1.24 2.45 6.60
C ALA A 8 -0.25 3.39 7.31
N ALA A 9 0.68 2.88 8.13
CA ALA A 9 1.54 3.70 8.98
C ALA A 9 2.45 4.67 8.21
N TRP A 10 2.80 4.36 6.96
CA TRP A 10 3.62 5.23 6.11
C TRP A 10 2.92 6.55 5.75
N ARG A 11 1.58 6.59 5.72
CA ARG A 11 0.83 7.81 5.35
C ARG A 11 1.03 8.96 6.33
N ALA A 12 1.44 8.66 7.57
CA ALA A 12 1.78 9.64 8.60
C ALA A 12 3.24 10.14 8.53
N LYS A 13 4.04 9.66 7.56
CA LYS A 13 5.43 10.09 7.36
C LYS A 13 5.50 11.16 6.25
N PRO A 14 6.52 12.03 6.25
CA PRO A 14 6.77 12.94 5.14
C PRO A 14 6.93 12.18 3.81
N ARG A 15 6.29 12.69 2.75
CA ARG A 15 6.33 12.13 1.39
C ARG A 15 6.44 13.27 0.39
N VAL A 16 7.42 13.20 -0.53
CA VAL A 16 7.81 14.34 -1.38
C VAL A 16 7.25 14.25 -2.80
N GLN A 17 7.02 13.03 -3.31
CA GLN A 17 6.66 12.78 -4.72
C GLN A 17 5.25 12.19 -4.87
N MET A 18 4.35 12.44 -3.92
CA MET A 18 2.98 11.96 -4.02
C MET A 18 2.11 13.03 -4.69
N PRO A 19 1.28 12.67 -5.69
CA PRO A 19 0.36 13.63 -6.29
C PRO A 19 -0.73 14.05 -5.29
N ASP A 20 -1.26 15.24 -5.52
CA ASP A 20 -2.46 15.72 -4.84
C ASP A 20 -3.70 15.18 -5.58
N TYR A 21 -4.43 14.30 -4.92
CA TYR A 21 -5.69 13.78 -5.45
C TYR A 21 -6.83 14.73 -5.03
N PRO A 22 -7.55 15.35 -5.99
CA PRO A 22 -8.58 16.34 -5.66
C PRO A 22 -9.84 15.72 -5.04
N ASP A 23 -10.10 14.42 -5.29
CA ASP A 23 -11.25 13.69 -4.76
C ASP A 23 -10.80 12.53 -3.85
N ALA A 24 -10.94 12.74 -2.55
CA ALA A 24 -10.59 11.75 -1.53
C ALA A 24 -11.54 10.54 -1.52
N ALA A 25 -12.80 10.72 -1.91
CA ALA A 25 -13.79 9.64 -1.96
C ALA A 25 -13.49 8.71 -3.14
N ALA A 26 -13.20 9.27 -4.31
CA ALA A 26 -12.78 8.51 -5.48
C ALA A 26 -11.47 7.74 -5.23
N LEU A 27 -10.47 8.38 -4.61
CA LEU A 27 -9.22 7.71 -4.22
C LEU A 27 -9.50 6.50 -3.31
N THR A 28 -10.32 6.69 -2.28
CA THR A 28 -10.67 5.62 -1.33
C THR A 28 -11.40 4.47 -2.01
N ALA A 29 -12.33 4.78 -2.93
CA ALA A 29 -13.07 3.78 -3.68
C ALA A 29 -12.15 2.91 -4.55
N VAL A 30 -11.20 3.53 -5.26
CA VAL A 30 -10.23 2.82 -6.09
C VAL A 30 -9.27 1.97 -5.25
N GLU A 31 -8.75 2.50 -4.13
CA GLU A 31 -7.92 1.72 -3.21
C GLU A 31 -8.66 0.47 -2.70
N ALA A 32 -9.94 0.61 -2.34
CA ALA A 32 -10.77 -0.50 -1.86
C ALA A 32 -11.05 -1.54 -2.95
N GLN A 33 -11.18 -1.13 -4.22
CA GLN A 33 -11.34 -2.03 -5.35
C GLN A 33 -10.04 -2.81 -5.62
N LEU A 34 -8.90 -2.11 -5.70
CA LEU A 34 -7.59 -2.73 -5.96
C LEU A 34 -7.20 -3.74 -4.87
N ALA A 35 -7.57 -3.48 -3.62
CA ALA A 35 -7.30 -4.39 -2.51
C ALA A 35 -7.96 -5.78 -2.64
N LYS A 36 -8.97 -5.92 -3.51
CA LYS A 36 -9.70 -7.18 -3.75
C LYS A 36 -9.12 -7.99 -4.91
N TYR A 37 -8.28 -7.39 -5.74
CA TYR A 37 -7.71 -8.05 -6.91
C TYR A 37 -6.58 -9.02 -6.52
N PRO A 38 -6.36 -10.07 -7.33
CA PRO A 38 -5.27 -11.00 -7.08
C PRO A 38 -3.92 -10.28 -7.11
N PRO A 39 -2.95 -10.70 -6.28
CA PRO A 39 -1.62 -10.13 -6.30
C PRO A 39 -0.89 -10.46 -7.61
N LEU A 40 -0.01 -9.55 -8.06
CA LEU A 40 0.79 -9.77 -9.27
C LEU A 40 1.87 -10.84 -9.10
N VAL A 41 2.28 -11.11 -7.86
CA VAL A 41 3.29 -12.11 -7.52
C VAL A 41 2.92 -12.81 -6.22
N PHE A 42 3.34 -14.06 -6.08
CA PHE A 42 3.18 -14.81 -4.85
C PHE A 42 4.32 -14.53 -3.86
N ALA A 43 4.02 -14.67 -2.55
CA ALA A 43 5.03 -14.51 -1.51
C ALA A 43 6.22 -15.49 -1.62
N GLY A 44 6.05 -16.62 -2.31
CA GLY A 44 7.13 -17.57 -2.60
C GLY A 44 8.15 -17.02 -3.60
N GLU A 45 7.70 -16.25 -4.59
CA GLU A 45 8.55 -15.68 -5.64
C GLU A 45 9.47 -14.61 -5.07
N ALA A 46 8.93 -13.71 -4.25
CA ALA A 46 9.72 -12.71 -3.54
C ALA A 46 10.76 -13.35 -2.59
N ARG A 47 10.39 -14.43 -1.88
CA ARG A 47 11.32 -15.18 -1.01
C ARG A 47 12.44 -15.87 -1.80
N ARG A 48 12.13 -16.38 -3.00
CA ARG A 48 13.12 -16.98 -3.90
C ARG A 48 14.09 -15.93 -4.42
N LEU A 49 13.60 -14.75 -4.81
CA LEU A 49 14.43 -13.66 -5.34
C LEU A 49 15.41 -13.08 -4.31
N LYS A 50 15.07 -13.10 -3.01
CA LYS A 50 15.92 -12.57 -1.94
C LYS A 50 17.19 -13.41 -1.72
N LYS A 51 17.17 -14.69 -2.09
CA LYS A 51 18.30 -15.61 -1.90
C LYS A 51 19.28 -15.49 -3.05
#